data_AF-A0A423T8P9-F1
#
_entry.id   AF-A0A423T8P9-F1
#
_cell.length_a   1.000
_cell.length_b   1.000
_cell.length_c   1.000
_cell.angle_alpha   90.00
_cell.angle_beta   90.00
_cell.angle_gamma   90.00
#
_symmetry.space_group_name_H-M   'P 1'
#
loop_
_entity.id
_entity.type
_entity.pdbx_description
1 polymer ?
#
loop_
_entity_poly.entity_id
_entity_poly.type
_entity_poly.pdbx_seq_one_letter_code
_entity_poly.pdbx_strand_id
1 'polypeptide(L)'
;MKRRPIVTYAGDNALFTGLQAGLVTALPQESVEWRRSYGRPSRCVHVEVDFVPFAEECLVKDVTRTILGQPIFHTYWTDCADVEAYKSSTRDNLQAWVTSLRQQGITDWMVVLLETPDTRKGNKLIPRTTVLDKIKNDFGGKQAERCVSLIDPLKTDSRSVESWQTLLTKMRHLLMVAYNRALNKFEENMRAERERRTEKSWSFCSYFLLQEELAQVFQLLALHDEALVQYDELDALFTQFVLNSAAGDTPHWLSNFSQPCEKWEGLHLTPDLDAVIQGKIRSKDVTLLEFRNYLFQRQCALLFLQNKPWEVASRALTFLQNTLGELSILEVTVAPGGIACWGVLSCLEVIDSLQTFKEPSTTDAHAHHTAPLWAYARDKLQELGSLCGLMPGCETSSSQLHTVISLVCGMGNDPHAHDYHQEDEPVHDTPMTRLKDALSSPQAYKKHYLDLSEVAISTYKHIGRIRSARLIGKELATFYMAQGEAQKAATFLTDQLTMFLEERWLLLAAHTQLHLFPPHNDLECCVHS
;
A
#
# COMPACT_ATOMS: atom_id res chain seq x y z
N MET A 1 -3.63 11.53 6.98
CA MET A 1 -4.84 12.30 6.63
C MET A 1 -5.21 12.01 5.19
N LYS A 2 -6.41 11.48 4.91
CA LYS A 2 -6.86 11.20 3.53
C LYS A 2 -7.07 12.53 2.80
N ARG A 3 -6.34 12.77 1.70
CA ARG A 3 -6.49 14.00 0.89
C ARG A 3 -7.65 13.83 -0.07
N ARG A 4 -8.83 14.35 0.26
CA ARG A 4 -10.03 14.25 -0.60
C ARG A 4 -10.04 15.36 -1.66
N PRO A 5 -10.84 15.21 -2.72
CA PRO A 5 -11.14 16.30 -3.63
C PRO A 5 -11.86 17.44 -2.89
N ILE A 6 -11.55 18.68 -3.28
CA ILE A 6 -12.12 19.86 -2.65
C ILE A 6 -13.28 20.42 -3.50
N VAL A 7 -14.39 20.72 -2.82
CA VAL A 7 -15.53 21.46 -3.37
C VAL A 7 -15.61 22.82 -2.69
N THR A 8 -15.62 23.88 -3.48
CA THR A 8 -15.78 25.24 -2.92
C THR A 8 -17.25 25.62 -2.81
N TYR A 9 -17.59 26.45 -1.84
CA TYR A 9 -18.92 27.05 -1.71
C TYR A 9 -18.84 28.57 -1.61
N ALA A 10 -19.71 29.25 -2.36
CA ALA A 10 -19.86 30.70 -2.40
C ALA A 10 -21.33 31.11 -2.18
N GLY A 11 -21.58 32.40 -2.01
CA GLY A 11 -22.92 32.95 -1.82
C GLY A 11 -23.30 33.05 -0.34
N ASP A 12 -24.41 32.43 0.05
CA ASP A 12 -24.86 32.40 1.44
C ASP A 12 -24.12 31.30 2.24
N ASN A 13 -23.14 31.73 3.04
CA ASN A 13 -22.35 30.84 3.89
C ASN A 13 -23.18 30.24 5.03
N ALA A 14 -24.09 31.00 5.64
CA ALA A 14 -24.89 30.51 6.76
C ALA A 14 -25.82 29.38 6.30
N LEU A 15 -26.44 29.56 5.13
CA LEU A 15 -27.22 28.53 4.46
C LEU A 15 -26.39 27.26 4.23
N PHE A 16 -25.21 27.40 3.61
CA PHE A 16 -24.38 26.24 3.30
C PHE A 16 -23.94 25.48 4.55
N THR A 17 -23.45 26.20 5.58
CA THR A 17 -22.97 25.59 6.82
C THR A 17 -24.07 24.79 7.53
N GLY A 18 -25.33 25.24 7.44
CA GLY A 18 -26.48 24.48 7.97
C GLY A 18 -26.73 23.14 7.26
N LEU A 19 -26.28 22.98 6.01
CA LEU A 19 -26.50 21.78 5.19
C LEU A 19 -25.26 20.88 5.05
N GLN A 20 -24.08 21.41 5.37
CA GLN A 20 -22.79 20.76 5.12
C GLN A 20 -22.69 19.35 5.72
N ALA A 21 -23.11 19.17 6.98
CA ALA A 21 -23.05 17.86 7.64
C ALA A 21 -23.92 16.81 6.92
N GLY A 22 -25.08 17.22 6.41
CA GLY A 22 -25.95 16.37 5.61
C GLY A 22 -25.33 15.98 4.27
N LEU A 23 -24.69 16.93 3.58
CA LEU A 23 -24.00 16.68 2.31
C LEU A 23 -22.82 15.71 2.47
N VAL A 24 -21.95 15.97 3.45
CA VAL A 24 -20.77 15.12 3.75
C VAL A 24 -21.20 13.68 4.06
N THR A 25 -22.31 13.51 4.79
CA THR A 25 -22.82 12.19 5.13
C THR A 25 -23.49 11.50 3.94
N ALA A 26 -24.25 12.23 3.13
CA ALA A 26 -25.11 11.65 2.10
C ALA A 26 -24.42 11.42 0.74
N LEU A 27 -23.43 12.24 0.36
CA LEU A 27 -22.72 12.10 -0.92
C LEU A 27 -22.10 10.70 -1.12
N PRO A 28 -21.40 10.09 -0.14
CA PRO A 28 -20.80 8.77 -0.34
C PRO A 28 -21.77 7.58 -0.19
N GLN A 29 -23.05 7.79 0.16
CA GLN A 29 -24.01 6.70 0.43
C GLN A 29 -24.51 5.99 -0.83
N GLU A 30 -24.51 6.68 -1.98
CA GLU A 30 -24.94 6.09 -3.25
C GLU A 30 -23.81 6.20 -4.26
N SER A 31 -23.62 5.11 -5.01
CA SER A 31 -22.64 5.07 -6.07
C SER A 31 -23.07 5.91 -7.27
N VAL A 32 -22.10 6.45 -7.99
CA VAL A 32 -22.28 7.14 -9.27
C VAL A 32 -21.53 6.37 -10.36
N GLU A 33 -22.15 6.26 -11.53
CA GLU A 33 -21.50 5.64 -12.68
C GLU A 33 -20.36 6.54 -13.18
N TRP A 34 -19.15 6.00 -13.16
CA TRP A 34 -17.97 6.62 -13.72
C TRP A 34 -17.58 5.95 -15.04
N ARG A 35 -17.59 6.75 -16.10
CA ARG A 35 -17.13 6.33 -17.44
C ARG A 35 -15.82 7.01 -17.76
N ARG A 36 -14.77 6.21 -17.88
CA ARG A 36 -13.46 6.66 -18.36
C ARG A 36 -13.43 6.73 -19.88
N SER A 37 -12.53 7.55 -20.41
CA SER A 37 -12.26 7.63 -21.85
C SER A 37 -11.70 6.30 -22.38
N TYR A 38 -11.86 6.03 -23.68
CA TYR A 38 -11.25 4.88 -24.40
C TYR A 38 -11.73 3.47 -24.00
N GLY A 39 -13.01 3.17 -24.20
CA GLY A 39 -13.51 1.78 -24.23
C GLY A 39 -13.39 0.97 -22.93
N ARG A 40 -12.95 1.59 -21.83
CA ARG A 40 -12.92 0.97 -20.51
C ARG A 40 -14.35 0.77 -19.99
N PRO A 41 -14.63 -0.35 -19.29
CA PRO A 41 -15.94 -0.60 -18.70
C PRO A 41 -16.27 0.51 -17.70
N SER A 42 -17.57 0.83 -17.58
CA SER A 42 -18.02 1.74 -16.54
C SER A 42 -17.85 1.12 -15.16
N ARG A 43 -17.52 1.95 -14.17
CA ARG A 43 -17.36 1.54 -12.77
C ARG A 43 -18.34 2.32 -11.91
N CYS A 44 -18.88 1.71 -10.87
CA CYS A 44 -19.67 2.41 -9.86
C CYS A 44 -18.72 2.84 -8.74
N VAL A 45 -18.65 4.14 -8.46
CA VAL A 45 -17.74 4.70 -7.44
C VAL A 45 -18.52 5.53 -6.43
N HIS A 46 -17.99 5.63 -5.21
CA HIS A 46 -18.52 6.53 -4.18
C HIS A 46 -17.60 7.74 -4.08
N VAL A 47 -18.18 8.92 -3.88
CA VAL A 47 -17.41 10.17 -3.87
C VAL A 47 -17.48 10.81 -2.50
N GLU A 48 -16.31 10.96 -1.90
CA GLU A 48 -16.10 11.75 -0.69
C GLU A 48 -15.43 13.07 -1.06
N VAL A 49 -15.82 14.15 -0.41
CA VAL A 49 -15.25 15.49 -0.65
C VAL A 49 -15.09 16.26 0.64
N ASP A 50 -14.15 17.20 0.60
CA ASP A 50 -14.04 18.24 1.62
C ASP A 50 -14.57 19.56 1.07
N PHE A 51 -15.30 20.30 1.90
CA PHE A 51 -15.89 21.58 1.53
C PHE A 51 -15.08 22.74 2.12
N VAL A 52 -14.72 23.72 1.29
CA VAL A 52 -14.02 24.93 1.73
C VAL A 52 -14.72 26.19 1.22
N PRO A 53 -14.68 27.31 1.98
CA PRO A 53 -15.17 28.59 1.48
C PRO A 53 -14.47 28.96 0.17
N PHE A 54 -15.23 29.49 -0.78
CA PHE A 54 -14.66 30.02 -2.01
C PHE A 54 -13.83 31.26 -1.70
N ALA A 55 -12.60 31.26 -2.20
CA ALA A 55 -11.72 32.41 -2.24
C ALA A 55 -11.03 32.45 -3.61
N GLU A 56 -10.70 33.63 -4.14
CA GLU A 56 -10.10 33.73 -5.48
C GLU A 56 -8.72 33.05 -5.55
N GLU A 57 -8.01 32.97 -4.42
CA GLU A 57 -6.74 32.26 -4.30
C GLU A 57 -6.90 30.75 -4.57
N CYS A 58 -8.08 30.18 -4.29
CA CYS A 58 -8.40 28.78 -4.58
C CYS A 58 -8.47 28.47 -6.08
N LEU A 59 -8.54 29.49 -6.94
CA LEU A 59 -8.59 29.32 -8.40
C LEU A 59 -7.21 29.30 -9.05
N VAL A 60 -6.15 29.65 -8.30
CA VAL A 60 -4.78 29.56 -8.78
C VAL A 60 -4.44 28.09 -8.96
N LYS A 61 -4.35 27.66 -10.22
CA LYS A 61 -3.90 26.32 -10.56
C LYS A 61 -2.42 26.23 -10.17
N ASP A 62 -2.11 25.51 -9.11
CA ASP A 62 -0.76 24.99 -8.97
C ASP A 62 -0.59 23.92 -10.06
N VAL A 63 0.01 24.35 -11.18
CA VAL A 63 0.27 23.50 -12.35
C VAL A 63 1.28 22.41 -12.01
N THR A 64 1.91 22.45 -10.82
CA THR A 64 3.05 21.60 -10.46
C THR A 64 2.69 20.40 -9.57
N ARG A 65 1.73 19.58 -10.01
CA ARG A 65 1.77 18.09 -9.89
C ARG A 65 0.77 17.40 -8.92
N THR A 66 -0.27 18.04 -8.38
CA THR A 66 -1.24 17.33 -7.53
C THR A 66 -2.70 17.47 -8.01
N ILE A 67 -3.47 16.40 -7.99
CA ILE A 67 -4.93 16.34 -8.20
C ILE A 67 -5.69 16.27 -6.86
N LEU A 68 -5.09 15.68 -5.83
CA LEU A 68 -5.67 15.61 -4.49
C LEU A 68 -5.43 16.91 -3.74
N GLY A 69 -6.43 17.33 -2.95
CA GLY A 69 -6.36 18.60 -2.21
C GLY A 69 -6.46 19.86 -3.09
N GLN A 70 -6.80 19.71 -4.38
CA GLN A 70 -7.14 20.85 -5.24
C GLN A 70 -8.67 21.03 -5.33
N PRO A 71 -9.16 22.28 -5.40
CA PRO A 71 -10.54 22.59 -5.76
C PRO A 71 -10.86 22.11 -7.17
N ILE A 72 -11.81 21.18 -7.30
CA ILE A 72 -12.23 20.63 -8.59
C ILE A 72 -13.65 21.03 -8.99
N PHE A 73 -14.47 21.45 -8.04
CA PHE A 73 -15.88 21.76 -8.26
C PHE A 73 -16.32 22.94 -7.42
N HIS A 74 -17.11 23.85 -8.00
CA HIS A 74 -17.48 25.11 -7.37
C HIS A 74 -18.99 25.26 -7.25
N THR A 75 -19.48 25.51 -6.05
CA THR A 75 -20.91 25.64 -5.77
C THR A 75 -21.25 27.05 -5.31
N TYR A 76 -22.41 27.55 -5.71
CA TYR A 76 -22.96 28.82 -5.24
C TYR A 76 -24.33 28.60 -4.62
N TRP A 77 -24.54 29.07 -3.40
CA TRP A 77 -25.74 28.86 -2.61
C TRP A 77 -26.47 30.17 -2.38
N THR A 78 -27.79 30.18 -2.55
CA THR A 78 -28.62 31.37 -2.31
C THR A 78 -30.03 30.97 -1.91
N ASP A 79 -30.65 31.76 -1.04
CA ASP A 79 -32.05 31.65 -0.61
C ASP A 79 -32.92 32.77 -1.23
N CYS A 80 -32.49 33.35 -2.36
CA CYS A 80 -33.08 34.52 -2.98
C CYS A 80 -34.61 34.40 -3.13
N ALA A 81 -35.34 35.18 -2.32
CA ALA A 81 -36.78 35.01 -2.12
C ALA A 81 -37.63 35.32 -3.35
N ASP A 82 -37.27 36.32 -4.15
CA ASP A 82 -38.04 36.75 -5.32
C ASP A 82 -37.21 37.38 -6.45
N VAL A 83 -37.89 37.68 -7.56
CA VAL A 83 -37.27 38.19 -8.80
C VAL A 83 -36.79 39.64 -8.65
N GLU A 84 -37.33 40.42 -7.71
CA GLU A 84 -36.90 41.79 -7.46
C GLU A 84 -35.57 41.78 -6.71
N ALA A 85 -35.48 40.99 -5.62
CA ALA A 85 -34.24 40.73 -4.89
C ALA A 85 -33.14 40.15 -5.80
N TYR A 86 -33.52 39.25 -6.72
CA TYR A 86 -32.59 38.70 -7.69
C TYR A 86 -31.95 39.79 -8.57
N LYS A 87 -32.76 40.72 -9.07
CA LYS A 87 -32.30 41.81 -9.95
C LYS A 87 -31.49 42.86 -9.21
N SER A 88 -31.73 43.07 -7.92
CA SER A 88 -31.06 44.11 -7.14
C SER A 88 -29.66 43.72 -6.65
N SER A 89 -29.42 42.44 -6.36
CA SER A 89 -28.15 42.02 -5.74
C SER A 89 -27.66 40.64 -6.19
N THR A 90 -28.52 39.61 -6.15
CA THR A 90 -28.09 38.22 -6.38
C THR A 90 -27.50 38.00 -7.77
N ARG A 91 -28.08 38.65 -8.80
CA ARG A 91 -27.59 38.56 -10.18
C ARG A 91 -26.16 39.08 -10.31
N ASP A 92 -25.84 40.22 -9.71
CA ASP A 92 -24.53 40.84 -9.84
C ASP A 92 -23.45 40.04 -9.09
N ASN A 93 -23.77 39.56 -7.88
CA ASN A 93 -22.88 38.69 -7.12
C ASN A 93 -22.60 37.37 -7.84
N LEU A 94 -23.65 36.73 -8.38
CA LEU A 94 -23.52 35.49 -9.14
C LEU A 94 -22.75 35.72 -10.45
N GLN A 95 -22.97 36.85 -11.13
CA GLN A 95 -22.22 37.23 -12.31
C GLN A 95 -20.74 37.45 -12.00
N ALA A 96 -20.39 38.09 -10.88
CA ALA A 96 -19.02 38.27 -10.46
C ALA A 96 -18.33 36.91 -10.22
N TRP A 97 -18.98 36.01 -9.48
CA TRP A 97 -18.48 34.66 -9.22
C TRP A 97 -18.31 33.81 -10.49
N VAL A 98 -19.32 33.76 -11.37
CA VAL A 98 -19.20 33.04 -12.65
C VAL A 98 -18.10 33.64 -13.52
N THR A 99 -17.92 34.97 -13.50
CA THR A 99 -16.86 35.64 -14.25
C THR A 99 -15.47 35.23 -13.75
N SER A 100 -15.26 35.16 -12.43
CA SER A 100 -13.96 34.77 -11.87
C SER A 100 -13.60 33.32 -12.21
N LEU A 101 -14.57 32.39 -12.17
CA LEU A 101 -14.40 31.02 -12.66
C LEU A 101 -14.03 30.97 -14.16
N ARG A 102 -14.76 31.71 -15.00
CA ARG A 102 -14.53 31.73 -16.46
C ARG A 102 -13.17 32.30 -16.83
N GLN A 103 -12.69 33.32 -16.11
CA GLN A 103 -11.35 33.89 -16.31
C GLN A 103 -10.24 32.84 -16.15
N GLN A 104 -10.46 31.84 -15.28
CA GLN A 104 -9.53 30.73 -15.05
C GLN A 104 -9.83 29.49 -15.92
N GLY A 105 -10.76 29.62 -16.87
CA GLY A 105 -11.19 28.52 -17.75
C GLY A 105 -11.91 27.40 -16.98
N ILE A 106 -12.50 27.70 -15.82
CA ILE A 106 -13.21 26.73 -15.00
C ILE A 106 -14.65 26.65 -15.49
N THR A 107 -15.09 25.44 -15.80
CA THR A 107 -16.46 25.16 -16.25
C THR A 107 -17.11 24.06 -15.43
N ASP A 108 -16.67 23.84 -14.19
CA ASP A 108 -17.19 22.82 -13.28
C ASP A 108 -17.84 23.52 -12.08
N TRP A 109 -19.14 23.80 -12.22
CA TRP A 109 -19.86 24.59 -11.24
C TRP A 109 -21.33 24.17 -11.12
N MET A 110 -21.96 24.53 -10.00
CA MET A 110 -23.39 24.36 -9.73
C MET A 110 -23.94 25.52 -8.91
N VAL A 111 -25.17 25.93 -9.20
CA VAL A 111 -25.90 26.95 -8.42
C VAL A 111 -27.07 26.26 -7.74
N VAL A 112 -27.19 26.44 -6.43
CA VAL A 112 -28.29 25.90 -5.61
C VAL A 112 -29.11 27.04 -5.06
N LEU A 113 -30.39 27.06 -5.44
CA LEU A 113 -31.39 27.98 -4.92
C LEU A 113 -32.22 27.26 -3.86
N LEU A 114 -32.21 27.74 -2.62
CA LEU A 114 -33.15 27.30 -1.60
C LEU A 114 -34.51 27.94 -1.86
N GLU A 115 -35.51 27.12 -2.20
CA GLU A 115 -36.89 27.56 -2.37
C GLU A 115 -37.67 27.37 -1.07
N THR A 116 -38.22 28.46 -0.55
CA THR A 116 -39.25 28.40 0.49
C THR A 116 -40.61 28.26 -0.19
N PRO A 117 -41.30 27.09 -0.09
CA PRO A 117 -42.62 26.93 -0.69
C PRO A 117 -43.60 27.96 -0.10
N ASP A 118 -44.18 28.76 -0.98
CA ASP A 118 -45.20 29.76 -0.67
C ASP A 118 -46.48 29.05 -0.20
N THR A 119 -46.81 29.12 1.09
CA THR A 119 -48.11 28.63 1.62
C THR A 119 -49.32 29.43 1.11
N ARG A 120 -49.11 30.51 0.34
CA ARG A 120 -50.14 31.50 -0.05
C ARG A 120 -50.55 31.49 -1.52
N LYS A 121 -50.13 30.54 -2.35
CA LYS A 121 -50.51 30.53 -3.78
C LYS A 121 -51.55 29.45 -4.09
N GLY A 122 -52.81 29.77 -3.76
CA GLY A 122 -53.97 29.18 -4.41
C GLY A 122 -54.08 29.67 -5.87
N ASN A 123 -54.45 28.75 -6.76
CA ASN A 123 -54.89 28.91 -8.15
C ASN A 123 -54.60 30.26 -8.84
N LYS A 124 -53.48 30.34 -9.56
CA LYS A 124 -53.25 31.39 -10.59
C LYS A 124 -52.97 30.73 -11.94
N LEU A 125 -53.72 31.18 -12.96
CA LEU A 125 -53.83 30.57 -14.30
C LEU A 125 -52.61 30.82 -15.23
N ILE A 126 -51.60 31.59 -14.81
CA ILE A 126 -50.45 31.99 -15.65
C ILE A 126 -49.14 31.60 -14.95
N PRO A 127 -48.23 30.86 -15.61
CA PRO A 127 -46.90 30.58 -15.08
C PRO A 127 -46.12 31.89 -14.93
N ARG A 128 -45.74 32.26 -13.70
CA ARG A 128 -44.81 33.38 -13.46
C ARG A 128 -43.38 32.87 -13.57
N THR A 129 -42.50 33.63 -14.23
CA THR A 129 -41.07 33.36 -14.23
C THR A 129 -40.54 33.34 -12.80
N THR A 130 -39.91 32.24 -12.42
CA THR A 130 -39.31 32.04 -11.09
C THR A 130 -37.90 32.63 -11.03
N VAL A 131 -37.34 32.75 -9.82
CA VAL A 131 -35.92 33.11 -9.63
C VAL A 131 -35.02 32.06 -10.29
N LEU A 132 -35.35 30.77 -10.15
CA LEU A 132 -34.63 29.68 -10.81
C LEU A 132 -34.63 29.83 -12.33
N ASP A 133 -35.76 30.20 -12.94
CA ASP A 133 -35.83 30.44 -14.39
C ASP A 133 -34.92 31.61 -14.81
N LYS A 134 -34.82 32.65 -13.99
CA LYS A 134 -33.89 33.76 -14.25
C LYS A 134 -32.44 33.31 -14.17
N ILE A 135 -32.06 32.58 -13.12
CA ILE A 135 -30.71 32.02 -12.97
C ILE A 135 -30.35 31.12 -14.17
N LYS A 136 -31.27 30.23 -14.58
CA LYS A 136 -31.06 29.33 -15.74
C LYS A 136 -30.88 30.08 -17.05
N ASN A 137 -31.68 31.12 -17.28
CA ASN A 137 -31.59 31.92 -18.50
C ASN A 137 -30.33 32.80 -18.54
N ASP A 138 -29.95 33.37 -17.40
CA ASP A 138 -28.82 34.30 -17.32
C ASP A 138 -27.46 33.55 -17.31
N PHE A 139 -27.39 32.39 -16.64
CA PHE A 139 -26.12 31.67 -16.41
C PHE A 139 -26.08 30.23 -16.93
N GLY A 140 -27.23 29.55 -16.97
CA GLY A 140 -27.33 28.14 -17.35
C GLY A 140 -27.07 27.88 -18.84
N GLY A 141 -27.71 28.63 -19.73
CA GLY A 141 -27.59 28.40 -21.18
C GLY A 141 -27.85 26.93 -21.56
N LYS A 142 -26.88 26.28 -22.22
CA LYS A 142 -26.95 24.83 -22.53
C LYS A 142 -26.75 23.91 -21.31
N GLN A 143 -26.32 24.48 -20.18
CA GLN A 143 -26.00 23.82 -18.92
C GLN A 143 -27.01 24.18 -17.81
N ALA A 144 -28.27 24.45 -18.18
CA ALA A 144 -29.33 24.85 -17.24
C ALA A 144 -29.59 23.78 -16.15
N GLU A 145 -29.18 22.54 -16.37
CA GLU A 145 -29.24 21.44 -15.41
C GLU A 145 -28.37 21.63 -14.16
N ARG A 146 -27.40 22.55 -14.21
CA ARG A 146 -26.51 22.93 -13.10
C ARG A 146 -27.11 23.94 -12.12
N CYS A 147 -28.28 24.48 -12.45
CA CYS A 147 -29.04 25.35 -11.57
C CYS A 147 -30.15 24.52 -10.94
N VAL A 148 -30.04 24.26 -9.64
CA VAL A 148 -30.87 23.30 -8.90
C VAL A 148 -31.70 24.04 -7.86
N SER A 149 -32.99 23.72 -7.78
CA SER A 149 -33.83 24.12 -6.64
C SER A 149 -33.72 23.07 -5.53
N LEU A 150 -33.56 23.54 -4.30
CA LEU A 150 -33.63 22.76 -3.09
C LEU A 150 -34.80 23.28 -2.25
N ILE A 151 -35.74 22.42 -1.89
CA ILE A 151 -36.78 22.77 -0.91
C ILE A 151 -36.19 22.53 0.47
N ASP A 152 -36.45 23.45 1.40
CA ASP A 152 -35.99 23.39 2.79
C ASP A 152 -35.99 21.96 3.36
N PRO A 153 -34.81 21.34 3.53
CA PRO A 153 -34.70 19.93 3.91
C PRO A 153 -35.17 19.67 5.34
N LEU A 154 -35.32 20.71 6.17
CA LEU A 154 -35.84 20.60 7.53
C LEU A 154 -37.34 20.28 7.59
N LYS A 155 -38.08 20.53 6.50
CA LYS A 155 -39.53 20.29 6.46
C LYS A 155 -39.90 18.81 6.41
N THR A 156 -38.99 17.94 5.99
CA THR A 156 -39.14 16.46 5.90
C THR A 156 -40.38 15.97 5.13
N ASP A 157 -41.01 16.80 4.31
CA ASP A 157 -42.14 16.40 3.47
C ASP A 157 -41.63 15.68 2.20
N SER A 158 -42.53 15.00 1.48
CA SER A 158 -42.13 14.22 0.30
C SER A 158 -41.38 15.05 -0.74
N ARG A 159 -41.77 16.32 -0.91
CA ARG A 159 -41.13 17.26 -1.84
C ARG A 159 -39.75 17.70 -1.36
N SER A 160 -39.55 17.96 -0.07
CA SER A 160 -38.22 18.28 0.47
C SER A 160 -37.27 17.11 0.27
N VAL A 161 -37.70 15.88 0.57
CA VAL A 161 -36.91 14.67 0.37
C VAL A 161 -36.55 14.46 -1.11
N GLU A 162 -37.51 14.60 -2.03
CA GLU A 162 -37.27 14.46 -3.46
C GLU A 162 -36.29 15.52 -4.00
N SER A 163 -36.41 16.77 -3.55
CA SER A 163 -35.49 17.85 -3.95
C SER A 163 -34.07 17.63 -3.44
N TRP A 164 -33.93 17.11 -2.21
CA TRP A 164 -32.65 16.73 -1.62
C TRP A 164 -31.98 15.59 -2.40
N GLN A 165 -32.73 14.54 -2.75
CA GLN A 165 -32.20 13.44 -3.56
C GLN A 165 -31.81 13.93 -4.97
N THR A 166 -32.62 14.79 -5.59
CA THR A 166 -32.29 15.40 -6.89
C THR A 166 -31.00 16.20 -6.83
N LEU A 167 -30.79 16.99 -5.77
CA LEU A 167 -29.55 17.72 -5.52
C LEU A 167 -28.37 16.75 -5.40
N LEU A 168 -28.49 15.72 -4.58
CA LEU A 168 -27.42 14.73 -4.38
C LEU A 168 -27.06 14.00 -5.68
N THR A 169 -28.04 13.52 -6.45
CA THR A 169 -27.79 12.87 -7.74
C THR A 169 -27.06 13.80 -8.71
N LYS A 170 -27.51 15.06 -8.83
CA LYS A 170 -26.86 16.04 -9.71
C LYS A 170 -25.46 16.41 -9.23
N MET A 171 -25.29 16.57 -7.93
CA MET A 171 -24.00 16.92 -7.33
C MET A 171 -22.98 15.80 -7.52
N ARG A 172 -23.33 14.54 -7.25
CA ARG A 172 -22.47 13.37 -7.52
C ARG A 172 -22.08 13.30 -8.99
N HIS A 173 -23.05 13.48 -9.90
CA HIS A 173 -22.79 13.45 -11.33
C HIS A 173 -21.84 14.56 -11.78
N LEU A 174 -22.14 15.82 -11.46
CA LEU A 174 -21.32 16.97 -11.87
C LEU A 174 -19.93 16.95 -11.25
N LEU A 175 -19.83 16.50 -9.99
CA LEU A 175 -18.57 16.29 -9.31
C LEU A 175 -17.71 15.23 -10.02
N MET A 176 -18.30 14.11 -10.43
CA MET A 176 -17.56 13.10 -11.20
C MET A 176 -17.17 13.58 -12.59
N VAL A 177 -17.99 14.39 -13.25
CA VAL A 177 -17.62 15.04 -14.53
C VAL A 177 -16.39 15.94 -14.33
N ALA A 178 -16.40 16.75 -13.28
CA ALA A 178 -15.28 17.62 -12.92
C ALA A 178 -14.02 16.80 -12.59
N TYR A 179 -14.17 15.76 -11.77
CA TYR A 179 -13.07 14.90 -11.37
C TYR A 179 -12.46 14.16 -12.56
N ASN A 180 -13.29 13.63 -13.47
CA ASN A 180 -12.82 12.97 -14.68
C ASN A 180 -12.02 13.93 -15.59
N ARG A 181 -12.43 15.20 -15.69
CA ARG A 181 -11.67 16.21 -16.44
C ARG A 181 -10.31 16.49 -15.80
N ALA A 182 -10.28 16.68 -14.48
CA ALA A 182 -9.04 16.88 -13.74
C ALA A 182 -8.11 15.67 -13.89
N LEU A 183 -8.65 14.46 -13.77
CA LEU A 183 -7.90 13.21 -13.89
C LEU A 183 -7.32 13.01 -15.29
N ASN A 184 -8.09 13.24 -16.36
CA ASN A 184 -7.58 13.11 -17.72
C ASN A 184 -6.37 14.03 -17.95
N LYS A 185 -6.45 15.29 -17.49
CA LYS A 185 -5.32 16.23 -17.59
C LYS A 185 -4.13 15.77 -16.75
N PHE A 186 -4.37 15.23 -15.56
CA PHE A 186 -3.34 14.70 -14.69
C PHE A 186 -2.61 13.50 -15.33
N GLU A 187 -3.36 12.56 -15.90
CA GLU A 187 -2.80 11.38 -16.60
C GLU A 187 -2.04 11.76 -17.88
N GLU A 188 -2.50 12.77 -18.63
CA GLU A 188 -1.77 13.34 -19.77
C GLU A 188 -0.42 13.91 -19.32
N ASN A 189 -0.41 14.69 -18.23
CA ASN A 189 0.83 15.22 -17.65
C ASN A 189 1.76 14.08 -17.19
N MET A 190 1.24 13.06 -16.51
CA MET A 190 2.00 11.89 -16.08
C MET A 190 2.59 11.12 -17.27
N ARG A 191 1.84 10.96 -18.37
CA ARG A 191 2.34 10.34 -19.60
C ARG A 191 3.48 11.15 -20.20
N ALA A 192 3.33 12.47 -20.28
CA ALA A 192 4.39 13.36 -20.76
C ALA A 192 5.65 13.29 -19.87
N GLU A 193 5.51 13.17 -18.55
CA GLU A 193 6.65 12.94 -17.64
C GLU A 193 7.31 11.57 -17.88
N ARG A 194 6.53 10.51 -18.16
CA ARG A 194 7.06 9.15 -18.45
C ARG A 194 7.84 9.10 -19.77
N GLU A 195 7.42 9.88 -20.77
CA GLU A 195 8.13 10.01 -22.05
C GLU A 195 9.50 10.67 -21.89
N ARG A 196 9.63 11.58 -20.92
CA ARG A 196 10.87 12.30 -20.58
C ARG A 196 11.84 11.50 -19.70
N ARG A 197 11.59 10.21 -19.46
CA ARG A 197 12.41 9.37 -18.56
C ARG A 197 13.88 9.19 -18.95
N THR A 198 14.22 9.45 -20.21
CA THR A 198 15.60 9.41 -20.73
C THR A 198 16.33 10.75 -20.57
N GLU A 199 15.63 11.81 -20.16
CA GLU A 199 16.23 13.12 -19.94
C GLU A 199 17.06 13.15 -18.66
N LYS A 200 18.20 13.87 -18.68
CA LYS A 200 19.12 13.97 -17.53
C LYS A 200 18.50 14.63 -16.30
N SER A 201 17.51 15.51 -16.50
CA SER A 201 16.83 16.23 -15.42
C SER A 201 15.72 15.40 -14.76
N TRP A 202 15.33 14.28 -15.38
CA TRP A 202 14.29 13.41 -14.88
C TRP A 202 14.75 12.65 -13.64
N SER A 203 13.82 12.38 -12.74
CA SER A 203 14.07 11.65 -11.50
C SER A 203 12.93 10.69 -11.23
N PHE A 204 13.27 9.42 -11.01
CA PHE A 204 12.28 8.40 -10.69
C PHE A 204 11.47 8.78 -9.45
N CYS A 205 12.08 9.30 -8.38
CA CYS A 205 11.34 9.70 -7.17
C CYS A 205 10.27 10.77 -7.45
N SER A 206 10.54 11.70 -8.37
CA SER A 206 9.56 12.73 -8.76
C SER A 206 8.39 12.13 -9.55
N TYR A 207 8.70 11.21 -10.47
CA TYR A 207 7.69 10.49 -11.24
C TYR A 207 6.88 9.51 -10.36
N PHE A 208 7.54 8.83 -9.42
CA PHE A 208 6.93 7.94 -8.44
C PHE A 208 5.85 8.67 -7.65
N LEU A 209 6.15 9.83 -7.08
CA LEU A 209 5.17 10.60 -6.30
C LEU A 209 3.96 11.03 -7.16
N LEU A 210 4.18 11.33 -8.44
CA LEU A 210 3.11 11.68 -9.37
C LEU A 210 2.20 10.47 -9.66
N GLN A 211 2.77 9.30 -9.97
CA GLN A 211 1.99 8.09 -10.24
C GLN A 211 1.38 7.48 -8.97
N GLU A 212 2.02 7.63 -7.81
CA GLU A 212 1.47 7.26 -6.51
C GLU A 212 0.21 8.07 -6.20
N GLU A 213 0.18 9.35 -6.54
CA GLU A 213 -1.01 10.17 -6.34
C GLU A 213 -2.20 9.67 -7.18
N LEU A 214 -1.95 9.19 -8.41
CA LEU A 214 -2.96 8.50 -9.21
C LEU A 214 -3.46 7.23 -8.50
N ALA A 215 -2.56 6.45 -7.90
CA ALA A 215 -2.93 5.26 -7.13
C ALA A 215 -3.82 5.63 -5.92
N GLN A 216 -3.50 6.73 -5.22
CA GLN A 216 -4.31 7.25 -4.12
C GLN A 216 -5.70 7.70 -4.58
N VAL A 217 -5.81 8.34 -5.75
CA VAL A 217 -7.12 8.67 -6.36
C VAL A 217 -7.95 7.40 -6.58
N PHE A 218 -7.37 6.36 -7.18
CA PHE A 218 -8.08 5.10 -7.39
C PHE A 218 -8.46 4.43 -6.07
N GLN A 219 -7.58 4.47 -5.07
CA GLN A 219 -7.89 3.97 -3.73
C GLN A 219 -9.05 4.73 -3.07
N LEU A 220 -9.12 6.06 -3.20
CA LEU A 220 -10.25 6.87 -2.70
C LEU A 220 -11.57 6.53 -3.36
N LEU A 221 -11.54 6.13 -4.64
CA LEU A 221 -12.72 5.67 -5.39
C LEU A 221 -13.03 4.18 -5.14
N ALA A 222 -12.31 3.51 -4.22
CA ALA A 222 -12.39 2.08 -3.95
C ALA A 222 -12.06 1.17 -5.16
N LEU A 223 -11.29 1.68 -6.12
CA LEU A 223 -10.79 0.93 -7.28
C LEU A 223 -9.40 0.37 -6.97
N HIS A 224 -9.36 -0.54 -6.00
CA HIS A 224 -8.12 -1.09 -5.48
C HIS A 224 -7.32 -1.89 -6.53
N ASP A 225 -7.99 -2.46 -7.53
CA ASP A 225 -7.37 -3.16 -8.65
C ASP A 225 -6.59 -2.18 -9.56
N GLU A 226 -7.21 -1.07 -9.94
CA GLU A 226 -6.56 -0.02 -10.75
C GLU A 226 -5.43 0.67 -9.97
N ALA A 227 -5.59 0.86 -8.64
CA ALA A 227 -4.55 1.38 -7.77
C ALA A 227 -3.34 0.43 -7.69
N LEU A 228 -3.58 -0.89 -7.57
CA LEU A 228 -2.51 -1.89 -7.47
C LEU A 228 -1.68 -1.93 -8.73
N VAL A 229 -2.32 -1.83 -9.91
CA VAL A 229 -1.63 -1.74 -11.21
C VAL A 229 -0.64 -0.57 -11.24
N GLN A 230 -0.95 0.58 -10.60
CA GLN A 230 -0.02 1.71 -10.59
C GLN A 230 1.27 1.38 -9.82
N TYR A 231 1.17 0.72 -8.67
CA TYR A 231 2.35 0.31 -7.90
C TYR A 231 3.12 -0.83 -8.59
N ASP A 232 2.41 -1.80 -9.21
CA ASP A 232 3.03 -2.88 -9.99
C ASP A 232 3.81 -2.32 -11.20
N GLU A 233 3.29 -1.28 -11.88
CA GLU A 233 4.01 -0.60 -12.95
C GLU A 233 5.24 0.16 -12.45
N LEU A 234 5.15 0.82 -11.28
CA LEU A 234 6.29 1.51 -10.67
C LEU A 234 7.39 0.54 -10.25
N ASP A 235 7.00 -0.61 -9.69
CA ASP A 235 7.91 -1.70 -9.30
C ASP A 235 8.68 -2.23 -10.50
N ALA A 236 7.97 -2.59 -11.56
CA ALA A 236 8.57 -3.08 -12.80
C ALA A 236 9.47 -2.03 -13.47
N LEU A 237 9.04 -0.76 -13.49
CA LEU A 237 9.82 0.33 -14.08
C LEU A 237 11.12 0.56 -13.31
N PHE A 238 11.09 0.55 -11.97
CA PHE A 238 12.29 0.70 -11.16
C PHE A 238 13.25 -0.46 -11.37
N THR A 239 12.77 -1.71 -11.28
CA THR A 239 13.58 -2.91 -11.53
C THR A 239 14.23 -2.84 -12.91
N GLN A 240 13.51 -2.40 -13.94
CA GLN A 240 14.07 -2.24 -15.27
C GLN A 240 15.23 -1.25 -15.30
N PHE A 241 15.14 -0.11 -14.59
CA PHE A 241 16.26 0.83 -14.50
C PHE A 241 17.47 0.24 -13.78
N VAL A 242 17.26 -0.52 -12.70
CA VAL A 242 18.35 -1.19 -12.00
C VAL A 242 19.04 -2.22 -12.90
N LEU A 243 18.28 -3.07 -13.58
CA LEU A 243 18.84 -4.08 -14.49
C LEU A 243 19.61 -3.44 -15.65
N ASN A 244 19.11 -2.33 -16.21
CA ASN A 244 19.79 -1.62 -17.29
C ASN A 244 21.10 -0.94 -16.83
N SER A 245 21.19 -0.55 -15.55
CA SER A 245 22.42 0.05 -15.00
C SER A 245 23.61 -0.92 -15.06
N ALA A 246 23.37 -2.22 -14.84
CA ALA A 246 24.37 -3.27 -15.00
C ALA A 246 24.89 -3.41 -16.44
N ALA A 247 24.12 -2.96 -17.44
CA ALA A 247 24.49 -2.96 -18.85
C ALA A 247 25.22 -1.67 -19.29
N GLY A 248 25.48 -0.73 -18.37
CA GLY A 248 26.27 0.48 -18.60
C GLY A 248 25.47 1.78 -18.82
N ASP A 249 24.13 1.72 -18.83
CA ASP A 249 23.28 2.91 -18.92
C ASP A 249 22.69 3.24 -17.54
N THR A 250 23.44 4.00 -16.74
CA THR A 250 23.07 4.35 -15.37
C THR A 250 22.59 5.81 -15.30
N PRO A 251 21.29 6.06 -15.07
CA PRO A 251 20.79 7.41 -14.85
C PRO A 251 21.38 8.03 -13.58
N HIS A 252 21.71 9.33 -13.60
CA HIS A 252 22.29 10.01 -12.43
C HIS A 252 21.43 9.90 -11.16
N TRP A 253 20.11 9.95 -11.30
CA TRP A 253 19.20 9.83 -10.16
C TRP A 253 19.27 8.47 -9.47
N LEU A 254 19.73 7.42 -10.16
CA LEU A 254 19.80 6.06 -9.61
C LEU A 254 20.92 5.95 -8.56
N SER A 255 21.96 6.78 -8.65
CA SER A 255 23.06 6.82 -7.68
C SER A 255 22.61 7.16 -6.24
N ASN A 256 21.44 7.78 -6.09
CA ASN A 256 20.82 8.02 -4.78
C ASN A 256 20.46 6.71 -4.06
N PHE A 257 20.21 5.63 -4.80
CA PHE A 257 19.87 4.32 -4.25
C PHE A 257 21.09 3.42 -4.00
N SER A 258 22.28 3.84 -4.44
CA SER A 258 23.55 3.12 -4.22
C SER A 258 24.23 3.49 -2.89
N GLN A 259 23.61 4.33 -2.06
CA GLN A 259 24.19 4.75 -0.78
C GLN A 259 24.26 3.59 0.22
N PRO A 260 25.28 3.55 1.11
CA PRO A 260 25.37 2.52 2.14
C PRO A 260 24.11 2.42 3.00
N CYS A 261 23.70 1.20 3.30
CA CYS A 261 22.52 0.92 4.10
C CYS A 261 22.93 0.71 5.58
N GLU A 262 22.69 1.72 6.40
CA GLU A 262 23.00 1.68 7.84
C GLU A 262 21.87 1.05 8.69
N LYS A 263 20.66 0.96 8.12
CA LYS A 263 19.47 0.43 8.77
C LYS A 263 18.75 -0.55 7.86
N TRP A 264 18.33 -1.67 8.41
CA TRP A 264 17.63 -2.77 7.73
C TRP A 264 16.33 -3.12 8.45
N GLU A 265 15.52 -2.08 8.68
CA GLU A 265 14.16 -2.22 9.20
C GLU A 265 13.38 -3.20 8.30
N GLY A 266 12.70 -4.18 8.92
CA GLY A 266 11.88 -5.16 8.20
C GLY A 266 10.66 -4.52 7.53
N LEU A 267 9.89 -5.32 6.78
CA LEU A 267 8.55 -4.90 6.38
C LEU A 267 7.69 -4.59 7.60
N HIS A 268 6.79 -3.62 7.43
CA HIS A 268 5.73 -3.29 8.37
C HIS A 268 4.44 -3.08 7.58
N LEU A 269 3.50 -4.01 7.66
CA LEU A 269 2.32 -4.06 6.81
C LEU A 269 1.15 -3.27 7.42
N THR A 270 1.23 -1.95 7.32
CA THR A 270 0.13 -1.05 7.69
C THR A 270 -0.61 -0.50 6.46
N PRO A 271 -1.95 -0.30 6.53
CA PRO A 271 -2.70 0.38 5.46
C PRO A 271 -2.33 1.86 5.31
N ASP A 272 -1.75 2.47 6.36
CA ASP A 272 -1.43 3.88 6.40
C ASP A 272 -0.26 4.25 5.48
N LEU A 273 -0.27 5.50 5.01
CA LEU A 273 0.84 6.08 4.25
C LEU A 273 1.92 6.54 5.22
N ASP A 274 3.15 6.04 5.03
CA ASP A 274 4.30 6.49 5.79
C ASP A 274 4.77 7.87 5.30
N ALA A 275 4.37 8.92 6.03
CA ALA A 275 4.72 10.29 5.73
C ALA A 275 6.24 10.56 5.84
N VAL A 276 6.96 9.79 6.66
CA VAL A 276 8.42 9.92 6.83
C VAL A 276 9.11 9.40 5.58
N ILE A 277 8.75 8.21 5.11
CA ILE A 277 9.31 7.64 3.88
C ILE A 277 8.90 8.47 2.66
N GLN A 278 7.65 8.94 2.56
CA GLN A 278 7.25 9.89 1.50
C GLN A 278 8.07 11.18 1.53
N GLY A 279 8.44 11.68 2.72
CA GLY A 279 9.34 12.80 2.90
C GLY A 279 10.72 12.53 2.30
N LYS A 280 11.31 11.37 2.61
CA LYS A 280 12.60 10.92 2.05
C LYS A 280 12.56 10.71 0.53
N ILE A 281 11.47 10.16 0.00
CA ILE A 281 11.29 10.03 -1.46
C ILE A 281 11.27 11.41 -2.11
N ARG A 282 10.58 12.38 -1.49
CA ARG A 282 10.48 13.76 -2.00
C ARG A 282 11.82 14.51 -1.95
N SER A 283 12.58 14.36 -0.87
CA SER A 283 13.92 14.93 -0.75
C SER A 283 14.97 14.17 -1.58
N LYS A 284 14.63 12.96 -2.04
CA LYS A 284 15.49 12.03 -2.80
C LYS A 284 16.61 11.41 -1.96
N ASP A 285 16.38 11.29 -0.66
CA ASP A 285 17.31 10.74 0.33
C ASP A 285 16.88 9.36 0.84
N VAL A 286 15.92 8.71 0.17
CA VAL A 286 15.45 7.37 0.52
C VAL A 286 16.47 6.32 0.08
N THR A 287 16.78 5.36 0.95
CA THR A 287 17.63 4.22 0.59
C THR A 287 16.88 3.21 -0.27
N LEU A 288 17.60 2.33 -0.99
CA LEU A 288 16.98 1.27 -1.79
C LEU A 288 16.05 0.38 -0.96
N LEU A 289 16.50 -0.03 0.23
CA LEU A 289 15.75 -0.93 1.09
C LEU A 289 14.47 -0.29 1.62
N GLU A 290 14.54 0.97 2.08
CA GLU A 290 13.37 1.73 2.53
C GLU A 290 12.36 1.92 1.40
N PHE A 291 12.83 2.27 0.20
CA PHE A 291 11.97 2.47 -0.96
C PHE A 291 11.25 1.16 -1.36
N ARG A 292 11.99 0.04 -1.39
CA ARG A 292 11.45 -1.27 -1.72
C ARG A 292 10.43 -1.76 -0.69
N ASN A 293 10.73 -1.61 0.60
CA ASN A 293 9.79 -1.91 1.67
C ASN A 293 8.51 -1.10 1.51
N TYR A 294 8.62 0.21 1.31
CA TYR A 294 7.48 1.10 1.16
C TYR A 294 6.61 0.72 -0.05
N LEU A 295 7.21 0.51 -1.21
CA LEU A 295 6.49 0.13 -2.42
C LEU A 295 5.73 -1.20 -2.24
N PHE A 296 6.40 -2.22 -1.70
CA PHE A 296 5.77 -3.51 -1.46
C PHE A 296 4.66 -3.43 -0.40
N GLN A 297 4.87 -2.63 0.66
CA GLN A 297 3.84 -2.36 1.66
C GLN A 297 2.59 -1.72 1.03
N ARG A 298 2.74 -0.77 0.09
CA ARG A 298 1.59 -0.19 -0.62
C ARG A 298 0.84 -1.21 -1.46
N GLN A 299 1.54 -2.12 -2.14
CA GLN A 299 0.92 -3.24 -2.86
C GLN A 299 0.16 -4.16 -1.90
N CYS A 300 0.76 -4.52 -0.76
CA CYS A 300 0.14 -5.37 0.26
C CYS A 300 -1.13 -4.75 0.83
N ALA A 301 -1.11 -3.47 1.18
CA ALA A 301 -2.27 -2.75 1.68
C ALA A 301 -3.46 -2.83 0.72
N LEU A 302 -3.22 -2.70 -0.59
CA LEU A 302 -4.25 -2.82 -1.62
C LEU A 302 -4.74 -4.25 -1.80
N LEU A 303 -3.87 -5.26 -1.68
CA LEU A 303 -4.25 -6.67 -1.74
C LEU A 303 -5.12 -7.07 -0.54
N PHE A 304 -4.81 -6.57 0.66
CA PHE A 304 -5.67 -6.75 1.83
C PHE A 304 -7.04 -6.09 1.64
N LEU A 305 -7.09 -4.87 1.09
CA LEU A 305 -8.35 -4.19 0.74
C LEU A 305 -9.16 -4.91 -0.36
N GLN A 306 -8.52 -5.76 -1.16
CA GLN A 306 -9.18 -6.63 -2.14
C GLN A 306 -9.58 -8.01 -1.57
N ASN A 307 -9.34 -8.26 -0.28
CA ASN A 307 -9.49 -9.57 0.35
C ASN A 307 -8.67 -10.68 -0.36
N LYS A 308 -7.44 -10.35 -0.78
CA LYS A 308 -6.47 -11.29 -1.39
C LYS A 308 -5.18 -11.44 -0.59
N PRO A 309 -5.25 -11.78 0.72
CA PRO A 309 -4.06 -11.95 1.55
C PRO A 309 -3.10 -13.02 1.00
N TRP A 310 -3.61 -14.10 0.39
CA TRP A 310 -2.76 -15.15 -0.19
C TRP A 310 -1.82 -14.62 -1.29
N GLU A 311 -2.24 -13.58 -2.02
CA GLU A 311 -1.45 -13.00 -3.10
C GLU A 311 -0.24 -12.23 -2.53
N VAL A 312 -0.37 -11.61 -1.34
CA VAL A 312 0.76 -11.00 -0.61
C VAL A 312 1.84 -12.04 -0.36
N ALA A 313 1.45 -13.18 0.22
CA ALA A 313 2.36 -14.30 0.47
C ALA A 313 3.03 -14.80 -0.82
N SER A 314 2.26 -14.89 -1.91
CA SER A 314 2.74 -15.38 -3.20
C SER A 314 3.80 -14.46 -3.82
N ARG A 315 3.70 -13.14 -3.58
CA ARG A 315 4.61 -12.12 -4.12
C ARG A 315 5.83 -11.90 -3.21
N ALA A 316 5.72 -12.16 -1.91
CA ALA A 316 6.72 -11.81 -0.91
C ALA A 316 8.11 -12.42 -1.18
N LEU A 317 8.21 -13.71 -1.52
CA LEU A 317 9.52 -14.33 -1.75
C LEU A 317 10.24 -13.70 -2.96
N THR A 318 9.50 -13.47 -4.04
CA THR A 318 10.02 -12.82 -5.25
C THR A 318 10.47 -11.39 -4.95
N PHE A 319 9.68 -10.62 -4.19
CA PHE A 319 10.05 -9.29 -3.71
C PHE A 319 11.38 -9.31 -2.94
N LEU A 320 11.51 -10.23 -1.98
CA LEU A 320 12.72 -10.35 -1.16
C LEU A 320 13.94 -10.64 -2.04
N GLN A 321 13.84 -11.64 -2.91
CA GLN A 321 14.93 -12.07 -3.80
C GLN A 321 15.32 -10.99 -4.83
N ASN A 322 14.33 -10.30 -5.43
CA ASN A 322 14.59 -9.22 -6.38
C ASN A 322 15.32 -8.07 -5.69
N THR A 323 14.89 -7.68 -4.49
CA THR A 323 15.55 -6.61 -3.72
C THR A 323 17.01 -6.98 -3.40
N LEU A 324 17.31 -8.25 -3.09
CA LEU A 324 18.69 -8.72 -2.91
C LEU A 324 19.53 -8.59 -4.20
N GLY A 325 18.94 -8.97 -5.33
CA GLY A 325 19.58 -8.84 -6.63
C GLY A 325 19.89 -7.38 -6.95
N GLU A 326 18.97 -6.47 -6.66
CA GLU A 326 19.12 -5.04 -6.92
C GLU A 326 20.14 -4.37 -6.00
N LEU A 327 20.16 -4.72 -4.71
CA LEU A 327 21.23 -4.31 -3.78
C LEU A 327 22.61 -4.71 -4.32
N SER A 328 22.71 -5.93 -4.86
CA SER A 328 23.95 -6.45 -5.44
C SER A 328 24.34 -5.72 -6.73
N ILE A 329 23.38 -5.48 -7.63
CA ILE A 329 23.62 -4.77 -8.90
C ILE A 329 24.07 -3.32 -8.67
N LEU A 330 23.46 -2.65 -7.69
CA LEU A 330 23.79 -1.26 -7.35
C LEU A 330 24.98 -1.14 -6.40
N GLU A 331 25.63 -2.26 -6.05
CA GLU A 331 26.78 -2.36 -5.16
C GLU A 331 26.54 -1.68 -3.79
N VAL A 332 25.31 -1.77 -3.29
CA VAL A 332 24.93 -1.17 -2.00
C VAL A 332 25.65 -1.91 -0.87
N THR A 333 26.44 -1.16 -0.11
CA THR A 333 27.13 -1.72 1.06
C THR A 333 26.14 -1.88 2.22
N VAL A 334 26.04 -3.10 2.76
CA VAL A 334 25.23 -3.41 3.94
C VAL A 334 26.10 -4.18 4.93
N ALA A 335 25.90 -3.95 6.23
CA ALA A 335 26.62 -4.69 7.26
C ALA A 335 26.37 -6.21 7.12
N PRO A 336 27.40 -7.06 7.31
CA PRO A 336 27.23 -8.51 7.29
C PRO A 336 26.11 -8.96 8.22
N GLY A 337 25.15 -9.73 7.71
CA GLY A 337 23.96 -10.18 8.44
C GLY A 337 22.79 -9.20 8.46
N GLY A 338 22.96 -7.92 8.09
CA GLY A 338 21.86 -6.94 8.09
C GLY A 338 20.72 -7.36 7.16
N ILE A 339 21.06 -7.79 5.95
CA ILE A 339 20.11 -8.33 4.98
C ILE A 339 19.43 -9.62 5.47
N ALA A 340 20.14 -10.48 6.19
CA ALA A 340 19.53 -11.68 6.77
C ALA A 340 18.52 -11.30 7.87
N CYS A 341 18.82 -10.29 8.70
CA CYS A 341 17.85 -9.75 9.66
C CYS A 341 16.61 -9.21 8.95
N TRP A 342 16.78 -8.35 7.93
CA TRP A 342 15.67 -7.84 7.13
C TRP A 342 14.82 -8.95 6.51
N GLY A 343 15.46 -9.99 5.96
CA GLY A 343 14.77 -11.14 5.37
C GLY A 343 13.92 -11.90 6.39
N VAL A 344 14.46 -12.19 7.58
CA VAL A 344 13.70 -12.83 8.67
C VAL A 344 12.52 -11.98 9.09
N LEU A 345 12.76 -10.70 9.41
CA LEU A 345 11.71 -9.78 9.86
C LEU A 345 10.58 -9.68 8.82
N SER A 346 10.93 -9.51 7.56
CA SER A 346 9.97 -9.36 6.47
C SER A 346 9.16 -10.62 6.19
N CYS A 347 9.78 -11.81 6.28
CA CYS A 347 9.04 -13.06 6.17
C CYS A 347 8.05 -13.25 7.32
N LEU A 348 8.49 -13.01 8.56
CA LEU A 348 7.64 -13.15 9.74
C LEU A 348 6.48 -12.15 9.71
N GLU A 349 6.74 -10.91 9.32
CA GLU A 349 5.69 -9.88 9.16
C GLU A 349 4.59 -10.32 8.19
N VAL A 350 4.97 -10.80 7.00
CA VAL A 350 4.01 -11.29 6.01
C VAL A 350 3.22 -12.47 6.58
N ILE A 351 3.90 -13.44 7.20
CA ILE A 351 3.26 -14.62 7.78
C ILE A 351 2.26 -14.24 8.88
N ASP A 352 2.67 -13.37 9.80
CA ASP A 352 1.88 -12.95 10.96
C ASP A 352 0.66 -12.12 10.51
N SER A 353 0.84 -11.25 9.51
CA SER A 353 -0.26 -10.49 8.90
C SER A 353 -1.35 -11.39 8.31
N LEU A 354 -0.99 -12.53 7.70
CA LEU A 354 -1.96 -13.48 7.15
C LEU A 354 -2.78 -14.19 8.22
N GLN A 355 -2.28 -14.26 9.47
CA GLN A 355 -2.99 -14.93 10.54
C GLN A 355 -4.30 -14.23 10.90
N THR A 356 -4.39 -12.92 10.65
CA THR A 356 -5.60 -12.13 10.84
C THR A 356 -6.70 -12.43 9.82
N PHE A 357 -6.36 -13.13 8.73
CA PHE A 357 -7.27 -13.49 7.62
C PHE A 357 -7.53 -15.02 7.51
N LYS A 358 -7.41 -15.76 8.61
CA LYS A 358 -7.64 -17.22 8.66
C LYS A 358 -9.11 -17.57 8.44
N GLU A 359 -9.54 -17.64 7.18
CA GLU A 359 -10.78 -18.33 6.80
C GLU A 359 -10.49 -19.83 6.50
N PRO A 360 -11.41 -20.76 6.86
CA PRO A 360 -11.21 -22.19 6.59
C PRO A 360 -11.02 -22.51 5.09
N SER A 361 -11.58 -21.68 4.20
CA SER A 361 -11.52 -21.82 2.75
C SER A 361 -10.17 -21.41 2.13
N THR A 362 -9.40 -20.54 2.80
CA THR A 362 -8.13 -19.99 2.28
C THR A 362 -6.89 -20.62 2.89
N THR A 363 -7.07 -21.49 3.88
CA THR A 363 -5.98 -22.08 4.69
C THR A 363 -4.95 -22.83 3.82
N ASP A 364 -5.38 -23.60 2.82
CA ASP A 364 -4.47 -24.34 1.94
C ASP A 364 -3.69 -23.43 0.98
N ALA A 365 -4.33 -22.36 0.48
CA ALA A 365 -3.68 -21.37 -0.37
C ALA A 365 -2.62 -20.57 0.41
N HIS A 366 -2.92 -20.21 1.67
CA HIS A 366 -1.95 -19.60 2.57
C HIS A 366 -0.76 -20.52 2.80
N ALA A 367 -1.00 -21.78 3.17
CA ALA A 367 0.06 -22.76 3.40
C ALA A 367 0.98 -22.94 2.16
N HIS A 368 0.42 -22.89 0.95
CA HIS A 368 1.19 -23.00 -0.30
C HIS A 368 2.23 -21.89 -0.45
N HIS A 369 1.85 -20.66 -0.08
CA HIS A 369 2.68 -19.48 -0.26
C HIS A 369 3.50 -19.11 0.99
N THR A 370 3.12 -19.56 2.18
CA THR A 370 3.91 -19.36 3.40
C THR A 370 5.01 -20.39 3.58
N ALA A 371 4.88 -21.62 3.03
CA ALA A 371 5.94 -22.64 3.17
C ALA A 371 7.32 -22.16 2.67
N PRO A 372 7.44 -21.51 1.49
CA PRO A 372 8.71 -20.92 1.06
C PRO A 372 9.21 -19.77 1.93
N LEU A 373 8.32 -18.99 2.54
CA LEU A 373 8.70 -17.90 3.45
C LEU A 373 9.25 -18.44 4.76
N TRP A 374 8.65 -19.49 5.32
CA TRP A 374 9.19 -20.18 6.50
C TRP A 374 10.58 -20.75 6.25
N ALA A 375 10.77 -21.38 5.08
CA ALA A 375 12.08 -21.89 4.69
C ALA A 375 13.11 -20.78 4.55
N TYR A 376 12.76 -19.71 3.82
CA TYR A 376 13.66 -18.57 3.62
C TYR A 376 14.05 -17.88 4.94
N ALA A 377 13.08 -17.65 5.85
CA ALA A 377 13.35 -17.08 7.17
C ALA A 377 14.30 -17.98 7.98
N ARG A 378 14.13 -19.30 7.92
CA ARG A 378 15.02 -20.25 8.59
C ARG A 378 16.42 -20.23 8.01
N ASP A 379 16.56 -20.18 6.68
CA ASP A 379 17.87 -20.14 6.02
C ASP A 379 18.61 -18.85 6.40
N LYS A 380 17.90 -17.71 6.45
CA LYS A 380 18.45 -16.44 6.93
C LYS A 380 18.79 -16.46 8.41
N LEU A 381 17.99 -17.12 9.24
CA LEU A 381 18.34 -17.32 10.65
C LEU A 381 19.61 -18.18 10.80
N GLN A 382 19.81 -19.18 9.95
CA GLN A 382 21.03 -20.00 9.95
C GLN A 382 22.29 -19.20 9.57
N GLU A 383 22.18 -18.33 8.56
CA GLU A 383 23.24 -17.39 8.18
C GLU A 383 23.63 -16.51 9.39
N LEU A 384 22.63 -15.98 10.10
CA LEU A 384 22.84 -15.17 11.31
C LEU A 384 23.46 -15.97 12.46
N GLY A 385 22.98 -17.19 12.70
CA GLY A 385 23.51 -18.06 13.74
C GLY A 385 24.98 -18.40 13.52
N SER A 386 25.37 -18.63 12.26
CA SER A 386 26.76 -18.89 11.89
C SER A 386 27.63 -17.65 12.09
N LEU A 387 27.15 -16.50 11.64
CA LEU A 387 27.85 -15.22 11.79
C LEU A 387 28.04 -14.81 13.25
N CYS A 388 27.03 -15.05 14.09
CA CYS A 388 27.02 -14.65 15.50
C CYS A 388 27.62 -15.71 16.43
N GLY A 389 28.13 -16.84 15.91
CA GLY A 389 28.70 -17.91 16.74
C GLY A 389 27.69 -18.58 17.66
N LEU A 390 26.45 -18.72 17.19
CA LEU A 390 25.33 -19.36 17.89
C LEU A 390 25.08 -20.80 17.42
N MET A 391 25.78 -21.24 16.37
CA MET A 391 25.71 -22.61 15.86
C MET A 391 26.30 -23.63 16.85
N PRO A 392 25.84 -24.89 16.81
CA PRO A 392 26.40 -25.95 17.64
C PRO A 392 27.91 -26.12 17.46
N GLY A 393 28.63 -26.29 18.57
CA GLY A 393 30.08 -26.48 18.56
C GLY A 393 30.91 -25.21 18.35
N CYS A 394 30.26 -24.04 18.24
CA CYS A 394 30.96 -22.76 18.21
C CYS A 394 31.04 -22.14 19.61
N GLU A 395 32.18 -21.53 19.95
CA GLU A 395 32.29 -20.65 21.11
C GLU A 395 32.06 -19.20 20.68
N THR A 396 31.17 -18.50 21.38
CA THR A 396 30.84 -17.11 21.07
C THR A 396 31.98 -16.18 21.50
N SER A 397 32.65 -15.58 20.53
CA SER A 397 33.73 -14.61 20.73
C SER A 397 33.22 -13.19 21.01
N SER A 398 34.07 -12.34 21.59
CA SER A 398 33.73 -10.91 21.83
C SER A 398 33.40 -10.15 20.55
N SER A 399 34.05 -10.47 19.43
CA SER A 399 33.72 -9.87 18.12
C SER A 399 32.32 -10.25 17.65
N GLN A 400 31.89 -11.48 17.89
CA GLN A 400 30.55 -11.94 17.52
C GLN A 400 29.46 -11.28 18.39
N LEU A 401 29.73 -11.03 19.68
CA LEU A 401 28.83 -10.24 20.53
C LEU A 401 28.67 -8.80 20.00
N HIS A 402 29.76 -8.17 19.57
CA HIS A 402 29.68 -6.86 18.91
C HIS A 402 28.88 -6.92 17.60
N THR A 403 29.01 -8.00 16.82
CA THR A 403 28.19 -8.22 15.63
C THR A 403 26.71 -8.29 15.98
N VAL A 404 26.31 -9.04 17.01
CA VAL A 404 24.91 -9.11 17.47
C VAL A 404 24.38 -7.72 17.85
N ILE A 405 25.14 -6.93 18.60
CA ILE A 405 24.74 -5.56 18.98
C ILE A 405 24.55 -4.69 17.74
N SER A 406 25.50 -4.73 16.80
CA SER A 406 25.41 -3.98 15.54
C SER A 406 24.16 -4.38 14.73
N LEU A 407 23.90 -5.69 14.63
CA LEU A 407 22.72 -6.24 13.97
C LEU A 407 21.43 -5.72 14.59
N VAL A 408 21.34 -5.76 15.92
CA VAL A 408 20.17 -5.29 16.68
C VAL A 408 19.96 -3.79 16.53
N CYS A 409 21.02 -2.99 16.56
CA CYS A 409 20.93 -1.55 16.35
C CYS A 409 20.40 -1.18 14.95
N GLY A 410 20.88 -1.87 13.90
CA GLY A 410 20.44 -1.58 12.54
C GLY A 410 19.04 -2.09 12.21
N MET A 411 18.43 -2.97 13.03
CA MET A 411 17.01 -3.34 12.90
C MET A 411 16.05 -2.17 13.22
N GLY A 412 16.54 -1.10 13.86
CA GLY A 412 15.73 0.06 14.21
C GLY A 412 14.77 -0.19 15.38
N ASN A 413 13.69 0.59 15.41
CA ASN A 413 12.64 0.49 16.44
C ASN A 413 11.58 -0.53 16.01
N ASP A 414 10.98 -1.20 16.99
CA ASP A 414 9.87 -2.12 16.71
C ASP A 414 8.64 -1.31 16.27
N PRO A 415 8.15 -1.47 15.03
CA PRO A 415 7.01 -0.72 14.53
C PRO A 415 5.72 -1.04 15.31
N HIS A 416 5.62 -2.23 15.91
CA HIS A 416 4.44 -2.66 16.66
C HIS A 416 4.49 -2.30 18.15
N ALA A 417 5.52 -1.58 18.63
CA ALA A 417 5.67 -1.27 20.05
C ALA A 417 4.49 -0.48 20.65
N HIS A 418 3.77 0.31 19.83
CA HIS A 418 2.68 1.18 20.28
C HIS A 418 1.29 0.57 20.09
N ASP A 419 1.17 -0.54 19.36
CA ASP A 419 -0.11 -1.18 19.07
C ASP A 419 -0.73 -1.86 20.32
N TYR A 420 0.03 -1.99 21.42
CA TYR A 420 -0.29 -2.86 22.55
C TYR A 420 -0.48 -2.13 23.90
N HIS A 421 -0.94 -0.87 23.92
CA HIS A 421 -1.31 -0.16 25.15
C HIS A 421 -2.67 -0.60 25.75
N GLN A 422 -2.92 -1.91 25.86
CA GLN A 422 -3.95 -2.47 26.76
C GLN A 422 -3.24 -3.27 27.85
N GLU A 423 -3.32 -2.79 29.10
CA GLU A 423 -2.53 -3.24 30.25
C GLU A 423 -2.76 -4.71 30.70
N ASP A 424 -3.63 -5.47 30.01
CA ASP A 424 -4.05 -6.83 30.43
C ASP A 424 -3.79 -7.95 29.39
N GLU A 425 -3.19 -7.66 28.22
CA GLU A 425 -2.83 -8.70 27.24
C GLU A 425 -1.35 -9.12 27.36
N PRO A 426 -1.01 -10.43 27.24
CA PRO A 426 0.37 -10.88 27.27
C PRO A 426 1.18 -10.20 26.16
N VAL A 427 2.45 -9.89 26.44
CA VAL A 427 3.41 -9.32 25.46
C VAL A 427 3.38 -10.16 24.19
N HIS A 428 2.74 -9.65 23.14
CA HIS A 428 2.63 -10.34 21.87
C HIS A 428 4.01 -10.40 21.20
N ASP A 429 4.41 -11.58 20.73
CA ASP A 429 5.74 -11.85 20.20
C ASP A 429 5.87 -11.30 18.76
N THR A 430 6.39 -10.09 18.61
CA THR A 430 6.57 -9.42 17.31
C THR A 430 7.71 -10.07 16.52
N PRO A 431 7.76 -9.91 15.18
CA PRO A 431 8.91 -10.33 14.39
C PRO A 431 10.26 -9.86 14.96
N MET A 432 10.30 -8.63 15.50
CA MET A 432 11.52 -8.05 16.06
C MET A 432 11.87 -8.63 17.43
N THR A 433 10.91 -8.85 18.33
CA THR A 433 11.19 -9.49 19.63
C THR A 433 11.67 -10.92 19.44
N ARG A 434 11.05 -11.66 18.51
CA ARG A 434 11.44 -13.02 18.13
C ARG A 434 12.89 -13.10 17.65
N LEU A 435 13.27 -12.21 16.73
CA LEU A 435 14.64 -12.20 16.20
C LEU A 435 15.65 -11.74 17.26
N LYS A 436 15.32 -10.74 18.09
CA LYS A 436 16.17 -10.32 19.21
C LYS A 436 16.39 -11.44 20.21
N ASP A 437 15.34 -12.19 20.56
CA ASP A 437 15.44 -13.35 21.44
C ASP A 437 16.28 -14.46 20.80
N ALA A 438 16.06 -14.77 19.53
CA ALA A 438 16.84 -15.77 18.79
C ALA A 438 18.34 -15.46 18.76
N LEU A 439 18.74 -14.19 18.72
CA LEU A 439 20.15 -13.77 18.71
C LEU A 439 20.75 -13.61 20.13
N SER A 440 19.95 -13.75 21.19
CA SER A 440 20.39 -13.47 22.56
C SER A 440 21.34 -14.53 23.13
N SER A 441 21.17 -15.79 22.74
CA SER A 441 21.96 -16.91 23.27
C SER A 441 21.91 -18.14 22.34
N PRO A 442 22.89 -19.05 22.41
CA PRO A 442 22.87 -20.30 21.64
C PRO A 442 21.63 -21.16 21.91
N GLN A 443 21.11 -21.13 23.14
CA GLN A 443 19.92 -21.90 23.52
C GLN A 443 18.64 -21.31 22.92
N ALA A 444 18.48 -19.98 22.94
CA ALA A 444 17.36 -19.30 22.31
C ALA A 444 17.41 -19.46 20.79
N TYR A 445 18.60 -19.29 20.19
CA TYR A 445 18.84 -19.56 18.78
C TYR A 445 18.40 -20.98 18.39
N LYS A 446 18.87 -22.01 19.13
CA LYS A 446 18.50 -23.41 18.88
C LYS A 446 16.98 -23.58 18.89
N LYS A 447 16.29 -23.01 19.86
CA LYS A 447 14.82 -23.08 19.94
C LYS A 447 14.17 -22.49 18.68
N HIS A 448 14.45 -21.24 18.36
CA HIS A 448 13.82 -20.56 17.21
C HIS A 448 14.18 -21.20 15.87
N TYR A 449 15.43 -21.64 15.69
CA TYR A 449 15.85 -22.33 14.47
C TYR A 449 15.12 -23.67 14.28
N LEU A 450 14.96 -24.46 15.35
CA LEU A 450 14.21 -25.72 15.31
C LEU A 450 12.71 -25.48 15.08
N ASP A 451 12.12 -24.49 15.75
CA ASP A 451 10.70 -24.14 15.62
C ASP A 451 10.37 -23.72 14.17
N LEU A 452 11.14 -22.79 13.58
CA LEU A 452 10.99 -22.41 12.18
C LEU A 452 11.18 -23.62 11.23
N SER A 453 12.12 -24.50 11.58
CA SER A 453 12.39 -25.68 10.78
C SER A 453 11.24 -26.68 10.77
N GLU A 454 10.65 -26.92 11.93
CA GLU A 454 9.50 -27.80 12.10
C GLU A 454 8.28 -27.26 11.36
N VAL A 455 7.98 -25.97 11.53
CA VAL A 455 6.86 -25.31 10.84
C VAL A 455 7.06 -25.36 9.32
N ALA A 456 8.26 -25.11 8.82
CA ALA A 456 8.55 -25.21 7.39
C ALA A 456 8.37 -26.66 6.86
N ILE A 457 8.89 -27.67 7.57
CA ILE A 457 8.73 -29.09 7.20
C ILE A 457 7.25 -29.46 7.18
N SER A 458 6.51 -29.14 8.24
CA SER A 458 5.11 -29.51 8.39
C SER A 458 4.25 -28.85 7.32
N THR A 459 4.49 -27.56 7.05
CA THR A 459 3.77 -26.82 6.00
C THR A 459 4.07 -27.40 4.61
N TYR A 460 5.34 -27.71 4.29
CA TYR A 460 5.67 -28.36 3.02
C TYR A 460 5.06 -29.76 2.87
N LYS A 461 5.01 -30.54 3.96
CA LYS A 461 4.34 -31.85 3.97
C LYS A 461 2.83 -31.70 3.74
N HIS A 462 2.19 -30.74 4.41
CA HIS A 462 0.76 -30.45 4.26
C HIS A 462 0.38 -30.16 2.80
N ILE A 463 1.18 -29.35 2.10
CA ILE A 463 0.93 -29.02 0.68
C ILE A 463 1.48 -30.04 -0.32
N GLY A 464 1.92 -31.22 0.15
CA GLY A 464 2.42 -32.32 -0.69
C GLY A 464 3.82 -32.11 -1.30
N ARG A 465 4.57 -31.08 -0.89
CA ARG A 465 5.93 -30.79 -1.37
C ARG A 465 6.98 -31.54 -0.53
N ILE A 466 6.90 -32.87 -0.53
CA ILE A 466 7.72 -33.73 0.34
C ILE A 466 9.23 -33.54 0.13
N ARG A 467 9.70 -33.40 -1.12
CA ARG A 467 11.13 -33.19 -1.41
C ARG A 467 11.71 -31.95 -0.70
N SER A 468 10.98 -30.84 -0.70
CA SER A 468 11.39 -29.61 0.00
C SER A 468 11.47 -29.83 1.52
N ALA A 469 10.49 -30.55 2.08
CA ALA A 469 10.50 -30.92 3.50
C ALA A 469 11.69 -31.83 3.86
N ARG A 470 12.08 -32.76 2.96
CA ARG A 470 13.24 -33.65 3.16
C ARG A 470 14.58 -32.94 3.01
N LEU A 471 14.67 -31.94 2.13
CA LEU A 471 15.88 -31.12 1.99
C LEU A 471 16.20 -30.40 3.30
N ILE A 472 15.18 -29.77 3.87
CA ILE A 472 15.24 -29.15 5.19
C ILE A 472 15.63 -30.18 6.28
N GLY A 473 15.02 -31.36 6.24
CA GLY A 473 15.34 -32.44 7.19
C GLY A 473 16.83 -32.83 7.16
N LYS A 474 17.49 -32.78 6.00
CA LYS A 474 18.93 -33.03 5.86
C LYS A 474 19.78 -31.97 6.58
N GLU A 475 19.40 -30.70 6.48
CA GLU A 475 20.08 -29.61 7.18
C GLU A 475 19.93 -29.74 8.69
N LEU A 476 18.73 -30.10 9.17
CA LEU A 476 18.51 -30.45 10.57
C LEU A 476 19.34 -31.66 11.01
N ALA A 477 19.50 -32.68 10.16
CA ALA A 477 20.36 -33.81 10.47
C ALA A 477 21.81 -33.36 10.70
N THR A 478 22.31 -32.47 9.84
CA THR A 478 23.66 -31.89 9.97
C THR A 478 23.79 -31.10 11.28
N PHE A 479 22.76 -30.32 11.62
CA PHE A 479 22.70 -29.57 12.87
C PHE A 479 22.70 -30.48 14.12
N TYR A 480 21.94 -31.57 14.11
CA TYR A 480 21.91 -32.55 15.19
C TYR A 480 23.22 -33.35 15.30
N MET A 481 23.85 -33.69 14.17
CA MET A 481 25.19 -34.31 14.18
C MET A 481 26.21 -33.40 14.86
N ALA A 482 26.20 -32.10 14.57
CA ALA A 482 27.08 -31.13 15.22
C ALA A 482 26.83 -30.98 16.73
N GLN A 483 25.64 -31.36 17.23
CA GLN A 483 25.33 -31.43 18.66
C GLN A 483 25.69 -32.78 19.31
N GLY A 484 26.14 -33.76 18.54
CA GLY A 484 26.35 -35.13 19.02
C GLY A 484 25.06 -35.95 19.15
N GLU A 485 23.91 -35.43 18.67
CA GLU A 485 22.61 -36.11 18.72
C GLU A 485 22.40 -37.01 17.48
N ALA A 486 23.31 -37.96 17.24
CA ALA A 486 23.36 -38.77 16.02
C ALA A 486 22.06 -39.56 15.76
N GLN A 487 21.35 -39.98 16.81
CA GLN A 487 20.09 -40.71 16.68
C GLN A 487 18.98 -39.88 16.01
N LYS A 488 18.88 -38.58 16.34
CA LYS A 488 17.91 -37.68 15.71
C LYS A 488 18.32 -37.33 14.28
N ALA A 489 19.62 -37.21 14.02
CA ALA A 489 20.10 -37.04 12.64
C ALA A 489 19.76 -38.24 11.76
N ALA A 490 19.93 -39.47 12.29
CA ALA A 490 19.66 -40.70 11.56
C ALA A 490 18.20 -40.82 11.10
N THR A 491 17.22 -40.35 11.89
CA THR A 491 15.81 -40.39 11.48
C THR A 491 15.55 -39.55 10.22
N PHE A 492 16.11 -38.34 10.14
CA PHE A 492 15.96 -37.47 8.97
C PHE A 492 16.68 -38.02 7.74
N LEU A 493 17.89 -38.57 7.92
CA LEU A 493 18.68 -39.13 6.82
C LEU A 493 18.08 -40.44 6.28
N THR A 494 17.49 -41.26 7.16
CA THR A 494 16.80 -42.51 6.75
C THR A 494 15.58 -42.19 5.91
N ASP A 495 14.76 -41.24 6.35
CA ASP A 495 13.60 -40.73 5.60
C ASP A 495 13.99 -40.18 4.22
N GLN A 496 15.12 -39.48 4.12
CA GLN A 496 15.65 -38.97 2.86
C GLN A 496 16.19 -40.08 1.95
N LEU A 497 16.87 -41.09 2.53
CA LEU A 497 17.38 -42.24 1.81
C LEU A 497 16.25 -43.06 1.17
N THR A 498 15.18 -43.33 1.91
CA THR A 498 13.99 -44.04 1.41
C THR A 498 13.42 -43.33 0.18
N MET A 499 13.24 -42.00 0.25
CA MET A 499 12.77 -41.20 -0.88
C MET A 499 13.69 -41.31 -2.10
N PHE A 500 15.01 -41.19 -1.93
CA PHE A 500 15.94 -41.29 -3.05
C PHE A 500 15.96 -42.70 -3.68
N LEU A 501 15.77 -43.75 -2.89
CA LEU A 501 15.68 -45.12 -3.41
C LEU A 501 14.37 -45.32 -4.19
N GLU A 502 13.24 -44.88 -3.66
CA GLU A 502 11.93 -44.94 -4.33
C GLU A 502 11.92 -44.17 -5.65
N GLU A 503 12.53 -42.99 -5.69
CA GLU A 503 12.60 -42.14 -6.87
C GLU A 503 13.76 -42.48 -7.82
N ARG A 504 14.63 -43.43 -7.45
CA ARG A 504 15.80 -43.91 -8.22
C ARG A 504 16.96 -42.91 -8.38
N TRP A 505 17.18 -42.04 -7.39
CA TRP A 505 18.31 -41.10 -7.36
C TRP A 505 19.53 -41.77 -6.70
N LEU A 506 20.09 -42.78 -7.38
CA LEU A 506 21.09 -43.69 -6.81
C LEU A 506 22.35 -43.00 -6.26
N LEU A 507 22.84 -41.95 -6.93
CA LEU A 507 24.01 -41.19 -6.46
C LEU A 507 23.75 -40.46 -5.14
N LEU A 508 22.58 -39.84 -5.00
CA LEU A 508 22.19 -39.16 -3.76
C LEU A 508 21.90 -40.16 -2.65
N ALA A 509 21.33 -41.32 -2.98
CA ALA A 509 21.13 -42.41 -2.02
C ALA A 509 22.48 -42.90 -1.47
N ALA A 510 23.46 -43.17 -2.33
CA ALA A 510 24.80 -43.58 -1.91
C ALA A 510 25.49 -42.51 -1.05
N HIS A 511 25.38 -41.23 -1.43
CA HIS A 511 25.92 -40.14 -0.63
C HIS A 511 25.25 -40.05 0.76
N THR A 512 23.93 -40.22 0.83
CA THR A 512 23.19 -40.20 2.11
C THR A 512 23.56 -41.39 3.00
N GLN A 513 23.83 -42.56 2.41
CA GLN A 513 24.31 -43.74 3.15
C GLN A 513 25.69 -43.50 3.78
N LEU A 514 26.60 -42.80 3.09
CA LEU A 514 27.90 -42.45 3.67
C LEU A 514 27.77 -41.51 4.88
N HIS A 515 26.76 -40.63 4.91
CA HIS A 515 26.48 -39.77 6.07
C HIS A 515 25.79 -40.51 7.23
N LEU A 516 25.01 -41.55 6.94
CA LEU A 516 24.43 -42.44 7.95
C LEU A 516 25.47 -43.37 8.59
N PHE A 517 26.42 -43.86 7.77
CA PHE A 517 27.46 -44.79 8.15
C PHE A 517 28.82 -44.23 7.73
N PRO A 518 29.34 -43.19 8.41
CA PRO A 518 30.67 -42.68 8.10
C PRO A 518 31.68 -43.82 8.20
N PRO A 519 32.62 -43.95 7.25
CA PRO A 519 33.61 -45.02 7.28
C PRO A 519 34.42 -44.95 8.58
N HIS A 520 34.42 -46.04 9.34
CA HIS A 520 35.26 -46.19 10.52
C HIS A 520 36.73 -46.02 10.16
N ASN A 521 37.33 -44.86 10.42
CA ASN A 521 38.77 -44.64 10.33
C ASN A 521 39.43 -44.14 11.62
N ASP A 522 38.72 -44.12 12.75
CA ASP A 522 39.29 -43.77 14.06
C ASP A 522 39.27 -44.96 15.03
N LEU A 523 39.99 -46.04 14.68
CA LEU A 523 40.36 -47.12 15.60
C LEU A 523 41.83 -47.57 15.42
N GLU A 524 42.71 -46.67 14.99
CA GLU A 524 44.17 -46.84 15.12
C GLU A 524 44.74 -45.85 16.15
N CYS A 525 44.30 -45.95 17.40
CA CYS A 525 45.02 -45.38 18.56
C CYS A 525 44.81 -46.21 19.85
N CYS A 526 44.59 -47.52 19.72
CA CYS A 526 44.56 -48.44 20.85
C CYS A 526 45.16 -49.80 20.49
N VAL A 527 46.41 -49.84 20.00
CA VAL A 527 47.23 -51.05 20.05
C VAL A 527 48.70 -50.67 20.30
N HIS A 528 49.25 -51.16 21.41
CA HIS A 528 50.66 -51.16 21.85
C HIS A 528 51.24 -49.92 22.56
N SER A 529 51.01 -49.78 23.87
CA SER A 529 51.95 -50.23 24.94
C SER A 529 51.36 -49.98 26.33
#